data_AF-A0A5M3MRP2-F1
#
_entry.id   AF-A0A5M3MRP2-F1
#
_cell.length_a   1.000
_cell.length_b   1.000
_cell.length_c   1.000
_cell.angle_alpha   90.00
_cell.angle_beta   90.00
_cell.angle_gamma   90.00
#
_symmetry.space_group_name_H-M   'P 1'
#
loop_
_entity.id
_entity.type
_entity.pdbx_description
1 polymer ?
#
loop_
_entity_poly.entity_id
_entity_poly.type
_entity_poly.pdbx_seq_one_letter_code
_entity_poly.pdbx_strand_id
1 'polypeptide(L)'
;MFPKVVALSLDWTFWQGEFDSNKFGKGPGAVCPAENNLELESEFKIRDKSDHSRTITMYSDVPMIINDLMRNNAFLAIVSRSKSKALCDRALHLFKAVDPTPWSKKLNQKRPIADLVAYNHIYDEEKTVHFHKIWANTGIEYSDMVRR
;
A
#
# COMPACT_ATOMS: atom_id res chain seq x y z
N MET A 1 19.18 1.48 16.59
CA MET A 1 18.77 2.59 15.71
C MET A 1 17.57 2.12 14.91
N PHE A 2 16.49 2.89 14.82
CA PHE A 2 15.33 2.53 14.00
C PHE A 2 15.61 2.95 12.54
N PRO A 3 15.24 2.15 11.52
CA PRO A 3 15.46 2.54 10.12
C PRO A 3 14.70 3.82 9.77
N LYS A 4 15.26 4.65 8.88
CA LYS A 4 14.60 5.87 8.40
C LYS A 4 13.51 5.55 7.39
N VAL A 5 13.69 4.50 6.58
CA VAL A 5 12.73 4.05 5.58
C VAL A 5 12.49 2.55 5.75
N VAL A 6 11.23 2.16 5.77
CA VAL A 6 10.83 0.74 5.66
C VAL A 6 10.01 0.58 4.40
N ALA A 7 10.56 -0.21 3.48
CA ALA A 7 9.98 -0.45 2.17
C ALA A 7 9.32 -1.83 2.14
N LEU A 8 8.02 -1.86 1.87
CA LEU A 8 7.19 -3.06 1.81
C LEU A 8 6.80 -3.38 0.38
N SER A 9 6.90 -4.66 0.02
CA SER A 9 6.18 -5.19 -1.15
C SER A 9 4.67 -5.16 -0.92
N LEU A 10 3.88 -5.25 -1.99
CA LEU A 10 2.43 -5.35 -1.89
C LEU A 10 1.96 -6.80 -1.88
N ASP A 11 2.04 -7.45 -3.03
CA ASP A 11 1.53 -8.80 -3.22
C ASP A 11 2.30 -9.80 -2.34
N TRP A 12 1.56 -10.59 -1.56
CA TRP A 12 2.09 -11.57 -0.59
C TRP A 12 2.95 -10.99 0.53
N THR A 13 2.82 -9.69 0.82
CA THR A 13 3.54 -9.02 1.92
C THR A 13 2.64 -8.07 2.67
N PHE A 14 1.97 -7.17 1.95
CA PHE A 14 0.98 -6.26 2.49
C PHE A 14 -0.41 -6.90 2.52
N TRP A 15 -0.71 -7.70 1.50
CA TRP A 15 -1.95 -8.45 1.38
C TRP A 15 -1.71 -9.82 0.72
N GLN A 16 -2.68 -10.70 0.89
CA GLN A 16 -2.78 -11.96 0.19
C GLN A 16 -3.39 -11.75 -1.21
N GLY A 17 -2.73 -12.30 -2.22
CA GLY A 17 -3.15 -12.21 -3.63
C GLY A 17 -2.45 -11.11 -4.42
N GLU A 18 -2.85 -10.97 -5.68
CA GLU A 18 -2.33 -9.99 -6.63
C GLU A 18 -3.49 -9.39 -7.45
N PHE A 19 -3.38 -8.09 -7.74
CA PHE A 19 -4.31 -7.45 -8.67
C PHE A 19 -3.95 -7.76 -10.13
N ASP A 20 -4.81 -8.55 -10.78
CA ASP A 20 -4.75 -8.80 -12.22
C ASP A 20 -5.68 -7.82 -12.96
N SER A 21 -5.10 -6.87 -13.69
CA SER A 21 -5.84 -5.85 -14.46
C SER A 21 -6.68 -6.42 -15.62
N ASN A 22 -6.43 -7.68 -16.02
CA ASN A 22 -7.26 -8.39 -16.99
C ASN A 22 -8.47 -9.07 -16.36
N LYS A 23 -8.52 -9.15 -15.02
CA LYS A 23 -9.63 -9.75 -14.28
C LYS A 23 -10.41 -8.67 -13.53
N PHE A 24 -9.76 -7.93 -12.64
CA PHE A 24 -10.45 -6.93 -11.82
C PHE A 24 -11.14 -5.85 -12.65
N GLY A 25 -12.39 -5.54 -12.32
CA GLY A 25 -13.21 -4.56 -13.03
C GLY A 25 -13.59 -5.00 -14.44
N LYS A 26 -13.71 -6.32 -14.68
CA LYS A 26 -14.12 -6.92 -15.98
C LYS A 26 -15.35 -7.81 -15.90
N GLY A 27 -16.00 -7.90 -14.73
CA GLY A 27 -17.24 -8.66 -14.59
C GLY A 27 -18.46 -7.96 -15.19
N PRO A 28 -19.63 -8.61 -15.22
CA PRO A 28 -20.88 -8.00 -15.67
C PRO A 28 -21.18 -6.71 -14.90
N GLY A 29 -21.49 -5.63 -15.62
CA GLY A 29 -21.79 -4.32 -15.02
C GLY A 29 -20.58 -3.55 -14.48
N ALA A 30 -19.36 -3.98 -14.80
CA ALA A 30 -18.15 -3.25 -14.42
C ALA A 30 -18.13 -1.82 -14.98
N VAL A 31 -17.63 -0.88 -14.17
CA VAL A 31 -17.46 0.52 -14.54
C VAL A 31 -16.01 0.85 -14.90
N CYS A 32 -15.80 1.91 -15.68
CA CYS A 32 -14.47 2.42 -16.03
C CYS A 32 -14.09 3.62 -15.14
N PRO A 33 -12.81 3.75 -14.72
CA PRO A 33 -11.73 2.77 -14.83
C PRO A 33 -11.88 1.57 -13.88
N ALA A 34 -11.10 0.51 -14.09
CA ALA A 34 -11.26 -0.79 -13.43
C ALA A 34 -11.25 -0.69 -11.89
N GLU A 35 -10.40 0.18 -11.33
CA GLU A 35 -10.27 0.42 -9.90
C GLU A 35 -11.53 1.00 -9.24
N ASN A 36 -12.43 1.63 -10.00
CA ASN A 36 -13.72 2.07 -9.48
C ASN A 36 -14.65 0.91 -9.12
N ASN A 37 -14.28 -0.32 -9.48
CA ASN A 37 -15.01 -1.53 -9.09
C ASN A 37 -14.55 -2.08 -7.74
N LEU A 38 -13.47 -1.58 -7.13
CA LEU A 38 -13.04 -2.04 -5.80
C LEU A 38 -13.93 -1.46 -4.69
N GLU A 39 -14.36 -2.32 -3.78
CA GLU A 39 -15.07 -1.95 -2.55
C GLU A 39 -14.53 -2.69 -1.32
N LEU A 40 -14.68 -2.08 -0.15
CA LEU A 40 -14.39 -2.75 1.12
C LEU A 40 -15.52 -3.72 1.46
N GLU A 41 -15.17 -4.99 1.62
CA GLU A 41 -16.06 -5.98 2.21
C GLU A 41 -15.94 -5.99 3.74
N SER A 42 -14.72 -5.79 4.25
CA SER A 42 -14.43 -5.66 5.68
C SER A 42 -13.20 -4.77 5.91
N GLU A 43 -12.81 -4.54 7.17
CA GLU A 43 -11.63 -3.73 7.51
C GLU A 43 -10.34 -4.21 6.81
N PHE A 44 -10.22 -5.52 6.59
CA PHE A 44 -9.03 -6.15 6.03
C PHE A 44 -9.27 -6.77 4.65
N LYS A 45 -10.46 -6.61 4.06
CA LYS A 45 -10.80 -7.29 2.81
C LYS A 45 -11.46 -6.37 1.81
N ILE A 46 -10.91 -6.36 0.60
CA ILE A 46 -11.46 -5.68 -0.57
C ILE A 46 -11.95 -6.73 -1.56
N ARG A 47 -13.01 -6.40 -2.29
CA ARG A 47 -13.52 -7.22 -3.40
C ARG A 47 -13.85 -6.38 -4.62
N ASP A 48 -13.97 -7.05 -5.77
CA ASP A 48 -14.46 -6.47 -7.02
C ASP A 48 -16.00 -6.52 -7.06
N LYS A 49 -16.66 -5.35 -7.13
CA LYS A 49 -18.12 -5.21 -7.27
C LYS A 49 -18.70 -5.97 -8.46
N SER A 50 -17.92 -6.10 -9.54
CA SER A 50 -18.37 -6.77 -10.77
C SER A 50 -18.21 -8.29 -10.71
N ASP A 51 -17.42 -8.80 -9.77
CA ASP A 51 -17.20 -10.23 -9.52
C ASP A 51 -16.70 -10.45 -8.07
N HIS A 52 -17.63 -10.71 -7.15
CA HIS A 52 -17.34 -10.87 -5.73
C HIS A 52 -16.43 -12.07 -5.39
N SER A 53 -16.13 -12.97 -6.34
CA SER A 53 -15.15 -14.04 -6.14
C SER A 53 -13.71 -13.51 -6.09
N ARG A 54 -13.47 -12.31 -6.65
CA ARG A 54 -12.15 -11.68 -6.71
C ARG A 54 -11.95 -10.80 -5.49
N THR A 55 -11.05 -11.23 -4.62
CA THR A 55 -10.81 -10.56 -3.33
C THR A 55 -9.33 -10.40 -3.06
N ILE A 56 -8.98 -9.37 -2.28
CA ILE A 56 -7.66 -9.11 -1.75
C ILE A 56 -7.80 -8.87 -0.25
N THR A 57 -7.00 -9.57 0.54
CA THR A 57 -7.08 -9.51 2.02
C THR A 57 -5.77 -8.98 2.58
N MET A 58 -5.80 -7.80 3.20
CA MET A 58 -4.67 -7.24 3.92
C MET A 58 -4.33 -8.10 5.15
N TYR A 59 -3.05 -8.35 5.40
CA TYR A 59 -2.64 -9.05 6.61
C TYR A 59 -2.99 -8.20 7.85
N SER A 60 -3.51 -8.85 8.90
CA SER A 60 -4.05 -8.16 10.08
C SER A 60 -3.02 -7.31 10.83
N ASP A 61 -1.74 -7.66 10.72
CA ASP A 61 -0.65 -6.99 11.44
C ASP A 61 -0.19 -5.71 10.71
N VAL A 62 -0.59 -5.51 9.45
CA VAL A 62 -0.12 -4.38 8.64
C VAL A 62 -0.48 -3.02 9.25
N PRO A 63 -1.71 -2.76 9.73
CA PRO A 63 -2.01 -1.50 10.39
C PRO A 63 -1.17 -1.25 11.66
N MET A 64 -0.84 -2.31 12.41
CA MET A 64 0.02 -2.21 13.59
C MET A 64 1.46 -1.88 13.19
N ILE A 65 2.01 -2.56 12.17
CA ILE A 65 3.34 -2.26 11.63
C ILE A 65 3.41 -0.79 11.19
N ILE A 66 2.43 -0.30 10.44
CA ILE A 66 2.38 1.10 10.00
C ILE A 66 2.36 2.04 11.20
N ASN A 67 1.55 1.73 12.22
CA ASN A 67 1.50 2.55 13.44
C ASN A 67 2.87 2.62 14.12
N ASP A 68 3.57 1.50 14.25
CA ASP A 68 4.90 1.44 14.85
C ASP A 68 5.95 2.22 14.04
N LEU A 69 5.91 2.14 12.71
CA LEU A 69 6.78 2.95 11.84
C LEU A 69 6.57 4.45 12.10
N MET A 70 5.31 4.89 12.14
CA MET A 70 4.97 6.30 12.33
C MET A 70 5.37 6.80 13.73
N ARG A 71 5.17 5.99 14.78
CA ARG A 71 5.61 6.32 16.16
C ARG A 71 7.12 6.49 16.27
N ASN A 72 7.88 5.74 15.47
CA ASN A 72 9.34 5.81 15.43
C ASN A 72 9.86 6.80 14.39
N ASN A 73 8.99 7.63 13.82
CA ASN A 73 9.35 8.65 12.83
C ASN A 73 10.06 8.07 11.59
N ALA A 74 9.68 6.83 11.21
CA ALA A 74 10.16 6.15 10.02
C ALA A 74 9.17 6.30 8.87
N PHE A 75 9.71 6.48 7.66
CA PHE A 75 8.91 6.60 6.46
C PHE A 75 8.50 5.23 5.93
N LEU A 76 7.21 5.08 5.63
CA LEU A 76 6.69 3.94 4.88
C LEU A 76 6.92 4.16 3.38
N ALA A 77 7.59 3.21 2.74
CA ALA A 77 7.69 3.11 1.29
C ALA A 77 6.94 1.87 0.78
N ILE A 78 6.25 2.02 -0.34
CA ILE A 78 5.68 0.90 -1.10
C ILE A 78 6.56 0.67 -2.32
N VAL A 79 7.06 -0.57 -2.47
CA VAL A 79 7.94 -1.00 -3.56
C VAL A 79 7.44 -2.30 -4.18
N SER A 80 6.61 -2.16 -5.22
CA SER A 80 5.96 -3.29 -5.88
C SER A 80 6.19 -3.29 -7.39
N ARG A 81 6.36 -4.51 -7.93
CA ARG A 81 6.47 -4.77 -9.36
C ARG A 81 5.12 -4.95 -10.06
N SER A 82 4.02 -4.67 -9.36
CA SER A 82 2.69 -4.84 -9.91
C SER A 82 2.50 -3.99 -11.18
N LYS A 83 1.89 -4.62 -12.19
CA LYS A 83 1.45 -3.95 -13.44
C LYS A 83 0.13 -3.21 -13.27
N SER A 84 -0.51 -3.35 -12.11
CA SER A 84 -1.86 -2.88 -11.83
C SER A 84 -1.86 -1.68 -10.87
N LYS A 85 -1.01 -0.67 -11.16
CA LYS A 85 -0.78 0.47 -10.25
C LYS A 85 -2.07 1.11 -9.74
N ALA A 86 -3.02 1.42 -10.62
CA ALA A 86 -4.27 2.08 -10.23
C ALA A 86 -5.13 1.24 -9.27
N LEU A 87 -5.14 -0.08 -9.46
CA LEU A 87 -5.83 -1.01 -8.54
C LEU A 87 -5.14 -1.05 -7.17
N CYS A 88 -3.81 -1.12 -7.15
CA CYS A 88 -3.03 -1.08 -5.92
C CYS A 88 -3.20 0.25 -5.17
N ASP A 89 -3.12 1.39 -5.86
CA ASP A 89 -3.33 2.72 -5.27
C ASP A 89 -4.73 2.82 -4.66
N ARG A 90 -5.75 2.34 -5.38
CA ARG A 90 -7.12 2.31 -4.89
C ARG A 90 -7.27 1.42 -3.65
N ALA A 91 -6.62 0.27 -3.63
CA ALA A 91 -6.62 -0.62 -2.47
C ALA A 91 -5.97 0.04 -1.25
N LEU A 92 -4.82 0.68 -1.42
CA LEU A 92 -4.15 1.46 -0.36
C LEU A 92 -5.02 2.63 0.13
N HIS A 93 -5.85 3.22 -0.72
CA HIS A 93 -6.78 4.27 -0.31
C HIS A 93 -7.98 3.72 0.50
N LEU A 94 -8.46 2.53 0.14
CA LEU A 94 -9.58 1.87 0.84
C LEU A 94 -9.15 1.33 2.21
N PHE A 95 -8.00 0.65 2.29
CA PHE A 95 -7.46 0.19 3.56
C PHE A 95 -7.06 1.38 4.43
N LYS A 96 -7.22 1.20 5.75
CA LYS A 96 -6.95 2.24 6.73
C LYS A 96 -6.01 1.78 7.82
N ALA A 97 -5.16 2.68 8.29
CA ALA A 97 -4.33 2.49 9.48
C ALA A 97 -4.43 3.69 10.40
N VAL A 98 -4.10 3.49 11.68
CA VAL A 98 -4.11 4.56 12.68
C VAL A 98 -2.87 5.42 12.49
N ASP A 99 -3.08 6.72 12.34
CA ASP A 99 -2.02 7.73 12.36
C ASP A 99 -1.76 8.19 13.80
N PRO A 100 -0.62 7.81 14.41
CA PRO A 100 -0.29 8.17 15.79
C PRO A 100 0.36 9.55 15.89
N THR A 101 0.56 10.28 14.79
CA THR A 101 1.38 11.50 14.80
C THR A 101 0.66 12.66 15.52
N PRO A 102 1.34 13.37 16.46
CA PRO A 102 0.71 14.43 17.25
C PRO A 102 0.26 15.65 16.45
N TRP A 103 0.89 15.91 15.30
CA TRP A 103 0.59 17.02 14.40
C TRP A 103 -0.58 16.74 13.46
N SER A 104 -1.07 15.50 13.40
CA SER A 104 -2.35 15.22 12.76
C SER A 104 -3.46 15.95 13.51
N LYS A 105 -4.25 16.77 12.81
CA LYS A 105 -5.45 17.44 13.36
C LYS A 105 -6.46 16.46 13.99
N LYS A 106 -6.25 15.16 13.79
CA LYS A 106 -7.11 14.07 14.22
C LYS A 106 -6.26 12.91 14.77
N LEU A 107 -5.61 13.13 15.92
CA LEU A 107 -4.81 12.14 16.63
C LEU A 107 -5.58 10.81 16.76
N ASN A 108 -4.91 9.69 16.47
CA ASN A 108 -5.46 8.33 16.55
C ASN A 108 -6.66 8.05 15.63
N GLN A 109 -6.88 8.82 14.56
CA GLN A 109 -7.87 8.47 13.55
C GLN A 109 -7.32 7.49 12.51
N LYS A 110 -8.20 6.57 12.07
CA LYS A 110 -7.96 5.71 10.92
C LYS A 110 -7.96 6.55 9.64
N ARG A 111 -6.83 6.61 8.95
CA ARG A 111 -6.65 7.30 7.67
C ARG A 111 -6.41 6.29 6.55
N PRO A 112 -6.75 6.61 5.29
CA PRO A 112 -6.27 5.85 4.14
C PRO A 112 -4.78 5.57 4.26
N ILE A 113 -4.37 4.32 4.05
CA ILE A 113 -2.95 3.96 4.09
C ILE A 113 -2.18 4.73 3.02
N ALA A 114 -2.80 4.99 1.86
CA ALA A 114 -2.23 5.82 0.81
C ALA A 114 -1.72 7.19 1.31
N ASP A 115 -2.39 7.78 2.31
CA ASP A 115 -1.99 9.08 2.88
C ASP A 115 -0.79 8.97 3.84
N LEU A 116 -0.45 7.76 4.26
CA LEU A 116 0.64 7.44 5.19
C LEU A 116 1.90 6.93 4.47
N VAL A 117 1.80 6.65 3.16
CA VAL A 117 2.93 6.22 2.32
C VAL A 117 3.71 7.45 1.89
N ALA A 118 4.98 7.55 2.32
CA ALA A 118 5.87 8.63 1.93
C ALA A 118 6.42 8.44 0.50
N TYR A 119 6.70 7.18 0.11
CA TYR A 119 7.26 6.86 -1.19
C TYR A 119 6.46 5.74 -1.86
N ASN A 120 5.70 6.07 -2.91
CA ASN A 120 4.85 5.11 -3.62
C ASN A 120 5.45 4.73 -4.98
N HIS A 121 6.25 3.66 -5.00
CA HIS A 121 6.88 3.13 -6.20
C HIS A 121 6.24 1.78 -6.59
N ILE A 122 5.22 1.85 -7.46
CA ILE A 122 4.52 0.68 -8.01
C ILE A 122 4.64 0.72 -9.53
N TYR A 123 5.55 -0.09 -10.07
CA TYR A 123 5.77 -0.27 -11.51
C TYR A 123 6.69 -1.49 -11.75
N ASP A 124 6.58 -2.15 -12.90
CA ASP A 124 7.33 -3.38 -13.20
C ASP A 124 8.79 -3.10 -13.56
N GLU A 125 9.59 -2.88 -12.52
CA GLU A 125 11.05 -2.68 -12.61
C GLU A 125 11.76 -3.44 -11.48
N GLU A 126 13.08 -3.59 -11.57
CA GLU A 126 13.83 -4.19 -10.49
C GLU A 126 13.73 -3.38 -9.18
N LYS A 127 13.73 -4.06 -8.03
CA LYS A 127 13.66 -3.37 -6.74
C LYS A 127 14.88 -2.47 -6.50
N THR A 128 16.03 -2.79 -7.07
CA THR A 128 17.23 -1.93 -7.07
C THR A 128 16.93 -0.54 -7.64
N VAL A 129 16.18 -0.46 -8.74
CA VAL A 129 15.72 0.80 -9.35
C VAL A 129 14.80 1.57 -8.41
N HIS A 130 13.90 0.87 -7.71
CA HIS A 130 12.99 1.50 -6.75
C HIS A 130 13.75 2.16 -5.60
N PHE A 131 14.66 1.43 -4.96
CA PHE A 131 15.48 1.94 -3.86
C PHE A 131 16.41 3.05 -4.31
N HIS A 132 16.98 2.95 -5.51
CA HIS A 132 17.78 4.02 -6.09
C HIS A 132 16.98 5.32 -6.26
N LYS A 133 15.72 5.25 -6.68
CA LYS A 133 14.86 6.46 -6.76
C LYS A 133 14.55 7.04 -5.39
N ILE A 134 14.36 6.22 -4.35
CA ILE A 134 14.18 6.71 -2.98
C ILE A 134 15.47 7.44 -2.54
N TRP A 135 16.63 6.83 -2.72
CA TRP A 135 17.92 7.45 -2.41
C TRP A 135 18.13 8.75 -3.19
N ALA A 136 17.93 8.75 -4.51
CA ALA A 136 18.13 9.91 -5.37
C ALA A 136 17.22 11.10 -4.97
N ASN A 137 16.00 10.82 -4.50
CA ASN A 137 15.05 11.85 -4.10
C ASN A 137 15.27 12.38 -2.67
N THR A 138 15.95 11.63 -1.81
CA THR A 138 15.96 11.91 -0.36
C THR A 138 17.35 12.04 0.25
N GLY A 139 18.38 11.50 -0.40
CA GLY A 139 19.72 11.34 0.15
C GLY A 139 19.81 10.36 1.33
N ILE A 140 18.76 9.61 1.65
CA ILE A 140 18.81 8.61 2.73
C ILE A 140 19.68 7.44 2.29
N GLU A 141 20.70 7.11 3.09
CA GLU A 141 21.63 6.01 2.80
C GLU A 141 20.94 4.64 2.81
N TYR A 142 21.41 3.71 1.96
CA TYR A 142 20.84 2.36 1.91
C TYR A 142 20.92 1.62 3.24
N SER A 143 21.93 1.89 4.08
CA SER A 143 22.05 1.33 5.43
C SER A 143 20.93 1.75 6.38
N ASP A 144 20.24 2.86 6.08
CA ASP A 144 19.09 3.37 6.84
C ASP A 144 17.74 2.89 6.26
N MET A 145 17.78 2.04 5.22
CA MET A 145 16.59 1.48 4.57
C MET A 145 16.47 -0.02 4.85
N VAL A 146 15.28 -0.48 5.24
CA VAL A 146 14.98 -1.91 5.40
C VAL A 146 13.91 -2.35 4.40
N ARG A 147 14.09 -3.56 3.86
CA ARG A 147 13.15 -4.21 2.93
C ARG A 147 12.49 -5.41 3.60
N ARG A 148 11.17 -5.53 3.46
CA ARG A 148 10.39 -6.74 3.78
C ARG A 148 9.50 -7.13 2.61
#